data_AF-A0A453L1Q1-F1
#
_entry.id   AF-A0A453L1Q1-F1
#
_cell.length_a   1.000
_cell.length_b   1.000
_cell.length_c   1.000
_cell.angle_alpha   90.00
_cell.angle_beta   90.00
_cell.angle_gamma   90.00
#
_symmetry.space_group_name_H-M   'P 1'
#
loop_
_entity.id
_entity.type
_entity.pdbx_description
1 polymer ?
#
loop_
_entity_poly.entity_id
_entity_poly.type
_entity_poly.pdbx_seq_one_letter_code
_entity_poly.pdbx_strand_id
1 'polypeptide(L)'
;QPGLKRSVRVGETGFREVAAYLLDHGNFANVPPTMLVKITHTVFNVNATVGCNHKMFHNKSQAVSKIASLQQFIPHDFDASDHGTSSFPVSAVHRIGILDIRIFNTDRHSGNLLVRKVGPGSDNFGVQTELIPIDHGLCLPECLEDPYFEWIHWPQASIPFSEEELEYIAKLDPLKDAEMLRMELPMIRKACLRVLVLSTIFLKEGAAFGLCLSEIGEMMSRQFTGRKEEEPSELELLCMEARKWVEDRELFLPEAGVEDDDDDFTQFSLDGEDDSDAFESPSFSRFGPMKASHRNPLSKLAECDEEDDDEKEMVKDDSDPLNAKPYHGGIPKTKSKVAAKTNYSGEGSMYQSGSRSANEMLPPSASFVKLSDMGSEEWTAFLDKFQELLPSAFQARKHAAGAGPRPLQRLGTSCQF
;
A
#
# COMPACT_ATOMS: atom_id res chain seq x y z
N GLN A 1 1.07 7.61 -14.16
CA GLN A 1 0.88 8.92 -13.51
C GLN A 1 0.71 8.68 -12.00
N PRO A 2 1.24 9.56 -11.13
CA PRO A 2 0.98 9.49 -9.68
C PRO A 2 -0.52 9.57 -9.40
N GLY A 3 -1.03 8.76 -8.47
CA GLY A 3 -2.44 8.76 -8.05
C GLY A 3 -2.74 9.80 -6.97
N LEU A 4 -3.88 9.64 -6.29
CA LEU A 4 -4.28 10.49 -5.14
C LEU A 4 -3.19 10.50 -4.05
N LYS A 5 -2.54 9.36 -3.82
CA LYS A 5 -1.26 9.21 -3.12
C LYS A 5 -0.14 9.04 -4.15
N ARG A 6 1.01 9.70 -3.99
CA ARG A 6 2.09 9.65 -5.00
C ARG A 6 2.77 8.28 -5.07
N SER A 7 2.89 7.57 -3.95
CA SER A 7 3.41 6.20 -3.88
C SER A 7 2.51 5.14 -4.51
N VAL A 8 1.24 5.46 -4.80
CA VAL A 8 0.29 4.57 -5.45
C VAL A 8 -0.07 5.14 -6.81
N ARG A 9 0.35 4.46 -7.89
CA ARG A 9 0.12 5.00 -9.24
C ARG A 9 -1.33 4.79 -9.66
N VAL A 10 -1.81 5.68 -10.52
CA VAL A 10 -3.15 5.55 -11.13
C VAL A 10 -3.27 4.19 -11.81
N GLY A 11 -4.34 3.46 -11.50
CA GLY A 11 -4.62 2.13 -12.05
C GLY A 11 -4.01 0.96 -11.26
N GLU A 12 -3.29 1.21 -10.16
CA GLU A 12 -2.67 0.16 -9.36
C GLU A 12 -3.54 -0.32 -8.18
N THR A 13 -4.64 0.37 -7.87
CA THR A 13 -5.49 0.05 -6.71
C THR A 13 -6.07 -1.36 -6.78
N GLY A 14 -6.46 -1.82 -7.98
CA GLY A 14 -7.12 -3.12 -8.17
C GLY A 14 -6.28 -4.33 -7.72
N PHE A 15 -4.98 -4.38 -8.04
CA PHE A 15 -4.16 -5.52 -7.59
C PHE A 15 -3.78 -5.41 -6.10
N ARG A 16 -3.78 -4.20 -5.53
CA ARG A 16 -3.50 -3.96 -4.10
C ARG A 16 -4.63 -4.50 -3.21
N GLU A 17 -5.88 -4.36 -3.66
CA GLU A 17 -7.04 -5.03 -3.05
C GLU A 17 -6.87 -6.55 -3.00
N VAL A 18 -6.39 -7.14 -4.09
CA VAL A 18 -6.13 -8.59 -4.16
C VAL A 18 -4.97 -8.97 -3.26
N ALA A 19 -3.89 -8.17 -3.23
CA ALA A 19 -2.75 -8.40 -2.34
C ALA A 19 -3.17 -8.41 -0.87
N ALA A 20 -4.04 -7.49 -0.44
CA ALA A 20 -4.54 -7.47 0.93
C ALA A 20 -5.31 -8.75 1.29
N TYR A 21 -6.15 -9.26 0.39
CA TYR A 21 -6.84 -10.54 0.59
C TYR A 21 -5.87 -11.72 0.64
N LEU A 22 -4.89 -11.79 -0.26
CA LEU A 22 -3.88 -12.86 -0.29
C LEU A 22 -3.01 -12.88 0.97
N LEU A 23 -2.71 -11.70 1.53
CA LEU A 23 -1.93 -11.56 2.77
C LEU A 23 -2.76 -11.81 4.04
N ASP A 24 -4.09 -11.87 3.96
CA ASP A 24 -4.96 -12.20 5.10
C ASP A 24 -4.99 -13.72 5.37
N HIS A 25 -3.92 -14.24 5.97
CA HIS A 25 -3.72 -15.67 6.16
C HIS A 25 -4.83 -16.27 7.02
N GLY A 26 -5.52 -17.29 6.48
CA GLY A 26 -6.61 -17.94 7.19
C GLY A 26 -7.80 -17.03 7.48
N ASN A 27 -7.96 -15.92 6.73
CA ASN A 27 -9.00 -14.93 6.93
C ASN A 27 -8.99 -14.32 8.34
N PHE A 28 -7.80 -14.08 8.89
CA PHE A 28 -7.62 -13.61 10.26
C PHE A 28 -8.21 -12.20 10.47
N ALA A 29 -7.94 -11.27 9.56
CA ALA A 29 -8.51 -9.92 9.50
C ALA A 29 -9.92 -9.86 8.90
N ASN A 30 -10.39 -10.96 8.30
CA ASN A 30 -11.69 -11.09 7.67
C ASN A 30 -11.84 -10.21 6.42
N VAL A 31 -10.77 -10.06 5.62
CA VAL A 31 -10.84 -9.39 4.32
C VAL A 31 -11.78 -10.21 3.41
N PRO A 32 -12.82 -9.59 2.82
CA PRO A 32 -13.71 -10.31 1.93
C PRO A 32 -12.96 -10.88 0.72
N PRO A 33 -13.33 -12.08 0.23
CA PRO A 33 -12.74 -12.66 -0.97
C PRO A 33 -12.63 -11.66 -2.11
N THR A 34 -11.41 -11.45 -2.58
CA THR A 34 -11.09 -10.44 -3.58
C THR A 34 -10.22 -11.03 -4.67
N MET A 35 -10.61 -10.81 -5.93
CA MET A 35 -9.89 -11.35 -7.08
C MET A 35 -9.76 -10.32 -8.21
N LEU A 36 -8.75 -10.48 -9.06
CA LEU A 36 -8.60 -9.68 -10.27
C LEU A 36 -9.42 -10.32 -11.40
N VAL A 37 -10.35 -9.56 -11.97
CA VAL A 37 -11.24 -10.06 -13.05
C VAL A 37 -11.13 -9.20 -14.29
N LYS A 38 -11.36 -9.82 -15.44
CA LYS A 38 -11.71 -9.12 -16.68
C LYS A 38 -13.22 -9.13 -16.83
N ILE A 39 -13.86 -7.98 -16.64
CA ILE A 39 -15.31 -7.83 -16.67
C ILE A 39 -15.74 -6.90 -17.81
N THR A 40 -16.88 -7.20 -18.42
CA THR A 40 -17.45 -6.42 -19.53
C THR A 40 -18.85 -5.97 -19.16
N HIS A 41 -19.09 -4.67 -19.14
CA HIS A 41 -20.41 -4.13 -18.83
C HIS A 41 -20.63 -2.77 -19.51
N THR A 42 -21.86 -2.48 -19.92
CA THR A 42 -22.22 -1.26 -20.66
C THR A 42 -22.16 0.01 -19.80
N VAL A 43 -22.30 -0.13 -18.48
CA VAL A 43 -22.24 0.99 -17.52
C VAL A 43 -20.83 1.54 -17.31
N PHE A 44 -19.79 0.80 -17.70
CA PHE A 44 -18.44 1.20 -17.40
C PHE A 44 -18.06 2.46 -18.19
N ASN A 45 -17.58 3.47 -17.48
CA ASN A 45 -17.07 4.69 -18.11
C ASN A 45 -15.84 4.37 -18.97
N VAL A 46 -15.91 4.64 -20.26
CA VAL A 46 -14.78 4.51 -21.17
C VAL A 46 -14.41 5.94 -21.52
N ASN A 47 -13.20 6.36 -21.16
CA ASN A 47 -12.69 7.63 -21.65
C ASN A 47 -12.55 7.47 -23.17
N ALA A 48 -13.50 8.04 -23.93
CA ALA A 48 -13.33 8.20 -25.37
C ALA A 48 -12.00 8.96 -25.54
N THR A 49 -11.04 8.31 -26.20
CA THR A 49 -9.69 8.81 -26.39
C THR A 49 -9.71 10.27 -26.83
N VAL A 50 -9.20 11.15 -25.97
CA VAL A 50 -8.90 12.54 -26.33
C VAL A 50 -7.68 12.48 -27.25
N GLY A 51 -7.90 12.24 -28.54
CA GLY A 51 -6.80 12.10 -29.50
C GLY A 51 -7.15 11.55 -30.88
N CYS A 52 -8.36 11.03 -31.10
CA CYS A 52 -8.75 10.50 -32.42
C CYS A 52 -9.86 11.36 -33.03
N ASN A 53 -9.48 12.45 -33.70
CA ASN A 53 -10.35 13.05 -34.70
C ASN A 53 -10.62 12.02 -35.80
N HIS A 54 -11.88 11.92 -36.24
CA HIS A 54 -12.37 11.11 -37.36
C HIS A 54 -12.47 9.58 -37.15
N LYS A 55 -13.66 9.14 -36.72
CA LYS A 55 -14.70 8.55 -37.60
C LYS A 55 -15.85 8.12 -36.72
N MET A 56 -17.05 8.66 -36.97
CA MET A 56 -18.26 8.18 -36.31
C MET A 56 -18.52 6.73 -36.73
N PHE A 57 -18.04 5.78 -35.93
CA PHE A 57 -18.54 4.42 -35.93
C PHE A 57 -19.90 4.43 -35.25
N HIS A 58 -20.93 4.84 -36.00
CA HIS A 58 -22.29 4.40 -35.73
C HIS A 58 -22.35 2.90 -36.02
N ASN A 59 -22.03 2.06 -35.03
CA ASN A 59 -22.60 0.71 -34.91
C ASN A 59 -22.24 0.05 -33.57
N LYS A 60 -23.29 -0.15 -32.77
CA LYS A 60 -23.41 -0.98 -31.56
C LYS A 60 -22.54 -0.56 -30.38
N SER A 61 -23.22 -0.37 -29.24
CA SER A 61 -22.71 -0.36 -27.87
C SER A 61 -21.75 -1.56 -27.66
N GLN A 62 -20.50 -1.43 -28.05
CA GLN A 62 -19.49 -2.44 -27.81
C GLN A 62 -19.13 -2.35 -26.34
N ALA A 63 -19.70 -3.26 -25.54
CA ALA A 63 -19.40 -3.32 -24.13
C ALA A 63 -17.88 -3.48 -23.95
N VAL A 64 -17.26 -2.55 -23.22
CA VAL A 64 -15.82 -2.51 -23.06
C VAL A 64 -15.42 -3.41 -21.88
N SER A 65 -14.40 -4.22 -22.10
CA SER A 65 -13.79 -5.03 -21.04
C SER A 65 -12.82 -4.18 -20.22
N LYS A 66 -12.88 -4.31 -18.89
CA LYS A 66 -11.93 -3.74 -17.95
C LYS A 66 -11.34 -4.81 -17.06
N ILE A 67 -10.08 -4.61 -16.67
CA ILE A 67 -9.46 -5.37 -15.59
C ILE A 67 -9.70 -4.58 -14.30
N ALA A 68 -10.25 -5.25 -13.27
CA ALA A 68 -10.59 -4.62 -12.00
C ALA A 68 -10.51 -5.64 -10.85
N SER A 69 -10.39 -5.16 -9.62
CA SER A 69 -10.69 -5.97 -8.44
C SER A 69 -12.19 -6.22 -8.36
N LEU A 70 -12.57 -7.45 -8.03
CA LEU A 70 -13.92 -7.84 -7.65
C LEU A 70 -13.85 -8.42 -6.24
N GLN A 71 -14.45 -7.68 -5.30
CA GLN A 71 -14.55 -8.08 -3.91
C GLN A 71 -15.97 -8.57 -3.61
N GLN A 72 -16.08 -9.65 -2.83
CA GLN A 72 -17.36 -10.16 -2.38
C GLN A 72 -18.10 -9.09 -1.57
N PHE A 73 -19.36 -8.82 -1.93
CA PHE A 73 -20.22 -7.99 -1.12
C PHE A 73 -20.58 -8.72 0.19
N ILE A 74 -20.34 -8.05 1.32
CA ILE A 74 -20.74 -8.53 2.64
C ILE A 74 -21.93 -7.71 3.14
N PRO A 75 -23.09 -8.34 3.41
CA PRO A 75 -24.19 -7.67 4.07
C PRO A 75 -23.74 -7.12 5.43
N HIS A 76 -24.02 -5.84 5.67
CA HIS A 76 -23.62 -5.09 6.86
C HIS A 76 -24.74 -4.09 7.22
N ASP A 77 -24.66 -3.53 8.43
CA ASP A 77 -25.67 -2.58 8.93
C ASP A 77 -25.25 -1.12 8.72
N PHE A 78 -23.97 -0.81 8.93
CA PHE A 78 -23.37 0.53 8.82
C PHE A 78 -21.83 0.41 8.75
N ASP A 79 -21.13 1.53 8.60
CA ASP A 79 -19.68 1.59 8.76
C ASP A 79 -19.28 2.15 10.14
N ALA A 80 -18.01 2.04 10.50
CA ALA A 80 -17.55 2.39 11.84
C ALA A 80 -17.64 3.90 12.16
N SER A 81 -17.89 4.78 11.19
CA SER A 81 -18.04 6.22 11.42
C SER A 81 -19.41 6.60 12.00
N ASP A 82 -20.43 5.75 11.81
CA ASP A 82 -21.80 5.98 12.26
C ASP A 82 -22.01 5.72 13.77
N HIS A 83 -21.04 5.07 14.43
CA HIS A 83 -21.20 4.56 15.80
C HIS A 83 -19.97 4.82 16.68
N GLY A 84 -20.17 4.85 18.00
CA GLY A 84 -19.08 4.93 18.96
C GLY A 84 -18.21 3.67 18.95
N THR A 85 -16.90 3.87 18.80
CA THR A 85 -15.92 2.78 18.60
C THR A 85 -15.75 1.86 19.81
N SER A 86 -16.20 2.28 21.00
CA SER A 86 -16.07 1.51 22.25
C SER A 86 -16.78 0.15 22.27
N SER A 87 -17.71 -0.09 21.33
CA SER A 87 -18.46 -1.35 21.24
C SER A 87 -17.78 -2.42 20.37
N PHE A 88 -16.70 -2.08 19.67
CA PHE A 88 -16.03 -3.00 18.77
C PHE A 88 -15.20 -4.04 19.52
N PRO A 89 -15.24 -5.32 19.12
CA PRO A 89 -14.41 -6.36 19.74
C PRO A 89 -12.92 -6.04 19.61
N VAL A 90 -12.19 -6.22 20.71
CA VAL A 90 -10.73 -6.00 20.76
C VAL A 90 -10.02 -6.83 19.70
N SER A 91 -10.35 -8.12 19.62
CA SER A 91 -9.74 -9.03 18.67
C SER A 91 -9.98 -8.62 17.22
N ALA A 92 -11.16 -8.09 16.88
CA ALA A 92 -11.45 -7.61 15.54
C ALA A 92 -10.57 -6.41 15.16
N VAL A 93 -10.42 -5.44 16.06
CA VAL A 93 -9.53 -4.28 15.88
C VAL A 93 -8.07 -4.73 15.74
N HIS A 94 -7.62 -5.67 16.59
CA HIS A 94 -6.27 -6.22 16.55
C HIS A 94 -5.98 -6.92 15.22
N ARG A 95 -6.87 -7.81 14.78
CA ARG A 95 -6.73 -8.57 13.53
C ARG A 95 -6.62 -7.65 12.32
N ILE A 96 -7.45 -6.61 12.26
CA ILE A 96 -7.42 -5.58 11.21
C ILE A 96 -6.10 -4.78 11.28
N GLY A 97 -5.73 -4.29 12.46
CA GLY A 97 -4.51 -3.51 12.65
C GLY A 97 -3.23 -4.28 12.33
N ILE A 98 -3.19 -5.58 12.66
CA ILE A 98 -2.10 -6.50 12.28
C ILE A 98 -1.93 -6.54 10.76
N LEU A 99 -3.03 -6.69 10.00
CA LEU A 99 -2.96 -6.67 8.54
C LEU A 99 -2.54 -5.29 8.02
N ASP A 100 -3.18 -4.22 8.50
CA ASP A 100 -2.93 -2.85 8.07
C ASP A 100 -1.47 -2.42 8.28
N ILE A 101 -0.84 -2.84 9.38
CA ILE A 101 0.59 -2.63 9.62
C ILE A 101 1.42 -3.36 8.58
N ARG A 102 1.17 -4.66 8.34
CA ARG A 102 1.94 -5.47 7.38
C ARG A 102 1.88 -4.89 5.98
N ILE A 103 0.68 -4.52 5.53
CA ILE A 103 0.47 -3.96 4.20
C ILE A 103 0.78 -2.46 4.14
N PHE A 104 1.15 -1.84 5.26
CA PHE A 104 1.39 -0.41 5.37
C PHE A 104 0.24 0.41 4.75
N ASN A 105 -0.96 0.23 5.31
CA ASN A 105 -2.16 0.87 4.80
C ASN A 105 -2.09 2.39 5.01
N THR A 106 -2.22 3.16 3.93
CA THR A 106 -2.11 4.63 3.98
C THR A 106 -3.45 5.34 4.11
N ASP A 107 -4.55 4.59 4.23
CA ASP A 107 -5.91 5.12 4.23
C ASP A 107 -6.89 4.25 5.07
N ARG A 108 -6.47 3.72 6.22
CA ARG A 108 -7.43 3.05 7.13
C ARG A 108 -8.18 4.07 7.97
N HIS A 109 -9.37 4.45 7.49
CA HIS A 109 -10.36 5.20 8.26
C HIS A 109 -11.60 4.36 8.60
N SER A 110 -12.48 4.89 9.45
CA SER A 110 -13.68 4.25 9.99
C SER A 110 -14.69 3.93 8.89
N GLY A 111 -14.81 4.79 7.88
CA GLY A 111 -15.58 4.49 6.67
C GLY A 111 -15.12 3.24 5.88
N ASN A 112 -13.89 2.76 6.09
CA ASN A 112 -13.35 1.55 5.45
C ASN A 112 -13.55 0.29 6.30
N LEU A 113 -14.32 0.40 7.40
CA LEU A 113 -14.61 -0.71 8.31
C LEU A 113 -16.12 -0.89 8.41
N LEU A 114 -16.62 -1.95 7.78
CA LEU A 114 -18.04 -2.29 7.85
C LEU A 114 -18.35 -2.95 9.19
N VAL A 115 -19.52 -2.65 9.72
CA VAL A 115 -20.03 -3.21 10.98
C VAL A 115 -21.27 -4.04 10.70
N ARG A 116 -21.23 -5.31 11.13
CA ARG A 116 -22.39 -6.21 11.11
C ARG A 116 -22.81 -6.56 12.52
N LYS A 117 -24.09 -6.45 12.82
CA LYS A 117 -24.69 -6.91 14.09
C LYS A 117 -24.92 -8.42 14.02
N VAL A 118 -24.30 -9.15 14.94
CA VAL A 118 -24.37 -10.62 14.98
C VAL A 118 -25.45 -11.11 15.94
N GLY A 119 -25.80 -10.32 16.96
CA GLY A 119 -26.83 -10.67 17.92
C GLY A 119 -26.73 -9.86 19.22
N PRO A 120 -27.55 -10.17 20.24
CA PRO A 120 -27.38 -9.58 21.56
C PRO A 120 -26.01 -9.95 22.15
N GLY A 121 -25.37 -9.01 22.85
CA GLY A 121 -24.08 -9.23 23.51
C GLY A 121 -24.12 -10.40 24.50
N SER A 122 -22.99 -11.08 24.68
CA SER A 122 -22.85 -12.25 25.57
C SER A 122 -23.21 -12.00 27.03
N ASP A 123 -23.22 -10.73 27.45
CA ASP A 123 -23.54 -10.23 28.78
C ASP A 123 -24.92 -9.54 28.85
N ASN A 124 -25.74 -9.64 27.80
CA ASN A 124 -26.98 -8.87 27.59
C ASN A 124 -26.78 -7.34 27.60
N PHE A 125 -25.54 -6.85 27.51
CA PHE A 125 -25.23 -5.43 27.34
C PHE A 125 -24.79 -5.18 25.89
N GLY A 126 -25.60 -4.38 25.17
CA GLY A 126 -25.31 -4.00 23.80
C GLY A 126 -25.52 -5.13 22.78
N VAL A 127 -25.02 -4.86 21.57
CA VAL A 127 -25.15 -5.75 20.41
C VAL A 127 -23.74 -6.22 20.05
N GLN A 128 -23.54 -7.53 19.94
CA GLN A 128 -22.30 -8.08 19.44
C GLN A 128 -22.14 -7.65 17.98
N THR A 129 -20.98 -7.07 17.67
CA THR A 129 -20.64 -6.61 16.33
C THR A 129 -19.47 -7.40 15.77
N GLU A 130 -19.43 -7.44 14.45
CA GLU A 130 -18.31 -7.95 13.66
C GLU A 130 -17.80 -6.82 12.78
N LEU A 131 -16.49 -6.70 12.66
CA LEU A 131 -15.84 -5.76 11.76
C LEU A 131 -15.35 -6.47 10.51
N ILE A 132 -15.55 -5.84 9.36
CA ILE A 132 -15.09 -6.32 8.06
C ILE A 132 -14.28 -5.20 7.40
N PRO A 133 -12.96 -5.37 7.23
CA PRO A 133 -12.14 -4.38 6.55
C PRO A 133 -12.37 -4.45 5.04
N ILE A 134 -12.59 -3.29 4.44
CA ILE A 134 -12.68 -3.11 2.98
C ILE A 134 -11.71 -2.01 2.53
N ASP A 135 -11.68 -1.77 1.22
CA ASP A 135 -10.96 -0.66 0.58
C ASP A 135 -9.46 -0.61 0.94
N HIS A 136 -8.70 -1.57 0.41
CA HIS A 136 -7.26 -1.67 0.60
C HIS A 136 -6.47 -1.12 -0.60
N GLY A 137 -7.13 -0.39 -1.51
CA GLY A 137 -6.52 0.09 -2.75
C GLY A 137 -5.29 0.99 -2.56
N LEU A 138 -5.12 1.57 -1.37
CA LEU A 138 -4.00 2.45 -1.00
C LEU A 138 -3.00 1.80 -0.02
N CYS A 139 -2.87 0.48 -0.04
CA CYS A 139 -1.83 -0.26 0.69
C CYS A 139 -0.56 -0.50 -0.16
N LEU A 140 0.51 -0.99 0.48
CA LEU A 140 1.80 -1.40 -0.10
C LEU A 140 2.52 -0.31 -0.91
N PRO A 141 2.70 0.91 -0.38
CA PRO A 141 3.31 2.01 -1.11
C PRO A 141 4.73 1.68 -1.60
N GLU A 142 5.23 2.40 -2.61
CA GLU A 142 6.62 2.23 -3.09
C GLU A 142 7.69 2.73 -2.12
N CYS A 143 7.31 3.66 -1.27
CA CYS A 143 8.18 4.33 -0.32
C CYS A 143 7.46 4.48 1.01
N LEU A 144 8.22 4.69 2.08
CA LEU A 144 7.63 5.07 3.35
C LEU A 144 7.00 6.45 3.17
N GLU A 145 5.67 6.47 3.25
CA GLU A 145 4.83 7.65 3.39
C GLU A 145 4.20 7.60 4.78
N ASP A 146 3.49 8.65 5.20
CA ASP A 146 2.75 8.60 6.47
C ASP A 146 1.54 7.66 6.36
N PRO A 147 1.51 6.52 7.10
CA PRO A 147 0.34 5.66 7.11
C PRO A 147 -0.80 6.31 7.91
N TYR A 148 -2.04 6.00 7.53
CA TYR A 148 -3.21 6.49 8.24
C TYR A 148 -3.94 5.33 8.90
N PHE A 149 -3.93 5.30 10.23
CA PHE A 149 -4.52 4.26 11.04
C PHE A 149 -5.47 4.87 12.08
N GLU A 150 -6.77 4.95 11.76
CA GLU A 150 -7.74 5.52 12.69
C GLU A 150 -7.87 4.71 14.00
N TRP A 151 -7.65 3.39 13.92
CA TRP A 151 -7.73 2.49 15.07
C TRP A 151 -6.67 2.76 16.14
N ILE A 152 -5.59 3.52 15.86
CA ILE A 152 -4.60 3.90 16.89
C ILE A 152 -5.28 4.63 18.04
N HIS A 153 -6.32 5.42 17.74
CA HIS A 153 -7.02 6.24 18.72
C HIS A 153 -8.16 5.48 19.43
N TRP A 154 -8.35 4.20 19.11
CA TRP A 154 -9.40 3.39 19.70
C TRP A 154 -8.89 2.70 20.97
N PRO A 155 -9.64 2.69 22.08
CA PRO A 155 -9.19 2.09 23.34
C PRO A 155 -8.74 0.63 23.20
N GLN A 156 -9.34 -0.10 22.25
CA GLN A 156 -9.01 -1.48 21.92
C GLN A 156 -7.55 -1.63 21.52
N ALA A 157 -6.99 -0.72 20.72
CA ALA A 157 -5.62 -0.84 20.22
C ALA A 157 -4.55 -0.70 21.32
N SER A 158 -4.92 -0.10 22.46
CA SER A 158 -4.03 0.00 23.63
C SER A 158 -4.07 -1.23 24.54
N ILE A 159 -4.87 -2.24 24.21
CA ILE A 159 -4.94 -3.51 24.95
C ILE A 159 -3.82 -4.43 24.43
N PRO A 160 -3.12 -5.19 25.30
CA PRO A 160 -2.13 -6.15 24.85
C PRO A 160 -2.72 -7.19 23.89
N PHE A 161 -1.92 -7.67 22.94
CA PHE A 161 -2.30 -8.78 22.07
C PHE A 161 -2.63 -10.03 22.89
N SER A 162 -3.61 -10.80 22.43
CA SER A 162 -3.92 -12.12 22.97
C SER A 162 -2.88 -13.17 22.52
N GLU A 163 -2.86 -14.32 23.17
CA GLU A 163 -1.97 -15.43 22.78
C GLU A 163 -2.22 -15.90 21.34
N GLU A 164 -3.48 -15.93 20.89
CA GLU A 164 -3.85 -16.27 19.51
C GLU A 164 -3.24 -15.28 18.50
N GLU A 165 -3.32 -13.98 18.81
CA GLU A 165 -2.77 -12.92 17.97
C GLU A 165 -1.25 -12.96 17.92
N LEU A 166 -0.60 -13.17 19.08
CA LEU A 166 0.86 -13.32 19.16
C LEU A 166 1.34 -14.55 18.38
N GLU A 167 0.64 -15.67 18.50
CA GLU A 167 0.97 -16.90 17.75
C GLU A 167 0.79 -16.68 16.24
N TYR A 168 -0.27 -15.98 15.82
CA TYR A 168 -0.47 -15.60 14.43
C TYR A 168 0.68 -14.72 13.91
N ILE A 169 1.01 -13.65 14.62
CA ILE A 169 2.10 -12.72 14.25
C ILE A 169 3.44 -13.48 14.16
N ALA A 170 3.76 -14.33 15.14
CA ALA A 170 4.99 -15.10 15.17
C ALA A 170 5.14 -16.03 13.95
N LYS A 171 4.04 -16.56 13.42
CA LYS A 171 4.06 -17.47 12.24
C LYS A 171 4.23 -16.76 10.90
N LEU A 172 4.05 -15.44 10.81
CA LEU A 172 4.16 -14.69 9.56
C LEU A 172 5.57 -14.78 8.97
N ASP A 173 5.69 -14.97 7.66
CA ASP A 173 6.98 -15.05 6.96
C ASP A 173 7.03 -14.00 5.84
N PRO A 174 7.66 -12.84 6.10
CA PRO A 174 7.65 -11.73 5.13
C PRO A 174 8.30 -12.08 3.80
N LEU A 175 9.27 -13.00 3.77
CA LEU A 175 9.96 -13.37 2.54
C LEU A 175 9.10 -14.32 1.70
N LYS A 176 8.41 -15.27 2.34
CA LYS A 176 7.43 -16.12 1.63
C LYS A 176 6.25 -15.31 1.12
N ASP A 177 5.75 -14.36 1.89
CA ASP A 177 4.67 -13.47 1.49
C ASP A 177 5.06 -12.63 0.28
N ALA A 178 6.27 -12.07 0.29
CA ALA A 178 6.80 -11.29 -0.82
C ALA A 178 6.98 -12.12 -2.09
N GLU A 179 7.43 -13.38 -1.97
CA GLU A 179 7.55 -14.30 -3.11
C GLU A 179 6.20 -14.73 -3.65
N MET A 180 5.23 -15.02 -2.77
CA MET A 180 3.86 -15.33 -3.17
C MET A 180 3.26 -14.17 -3.97
N LEU A 181 3.37 -12.94 -3.50
CA LEU A 181 2.87 -11.78 -4.24
C LEU A 181 3.60 -11.55 -5.56
N ARG A 182 4.91 -11.83 -5.64
CA ARG A 182 5.66 -11.74 -6.89
C ARG A 182 5.13 -12.74 -7.93
N MET A 183 4.73 -13.93 -7.50
CA MET A 183 4.20 -14.98 -8.36
C MET A 183 2.75 -14.72 -8.77
N GLU A 184 1.88 -14.35 -7.83
CA GLU A 184 0.45 -14.15 -8.06
C GLU A 184 0.14 -12.79 -8.71
N LEU A 185 0.93 -11.77 -8.39
CA LEU A 185 0.75 -10.39 -8.86
C LEU A 185 2.05 -9.83 -9.47
N PRO A 186 2.49 -10.29 -10.66
CA PRO A 186 3.79 -9.88 -11.24
C PRO A 186 3.94 -8.38 -11.52
N MET A 187 2.84 -7.62 -11.52
CA MET A 187 2.84 -6.17 -11.64
C MET A 187 3.27 -5.45 -10.35
N ILE A 188 3.30 -6.15 -9.21
CA ILE A 188 3.76 -5.57 -7.95
C ILE A 188 5.26 -5.30 -8.01
N ARG A 189 5.66 -4.12 -7.55
CA ARG A 189 7.04 -3.67 -7.70
C ARG A 189 7.88 -4.06 -6.50
N LYS A 190 9.17 -4.29 -6.74
CA LYS A 190 10.15 -4.68 -5.71
C LYS A 190 10.11 -3.75 -4.48
N ALA A 191 9.89 -2.45 -4.70
CA ALA A 191 9.78 -1.45 -3.64
C ALA A 191 8.62 -1.74 -2.67
N CYS A 192 7.43 -2.08 -3.20
CA CYS A 192 6.26 -2.45 -2.42
C CYS A 192 6.51 -3.72 -1.58
N LEU A 193 7.19 -4.70 -2.17
CA LEU A 193 7.57 -5.93 -1.46
C LEU A 193 8.56 -5.66 -0.32
N ARG A 194 9.48 -4.70 -0.51
CA ARG A 194 10.40 -4.28 0.57
C ARG A 194 9.67 -3.61 1.73
N VAL A 195 8.65 -2.79 1.44
CA VAL A 195 7.78 -2.20 2.49
C VAL A 195 7.03 -3.30 3.25
N LEU A 196 6.46 -4.30 2.55
CA LEU A 196 5.81 -5.44 3.20
C LEU A 196 6.76 -6.18 4.15
N VAL A 197 7.97 -6.48 3.68
CA VAL A 197 8.98 -7.20 4.47
C VAL A 197 9.35 -6.40 5.71
N LEU A 198 9.70 -5.12 5.53
CA LEU A 198 10.09 -4.22 6.61
C LEU A 198 8.99 -4.09 7.67
N SER A 199 7.76 -3.83 7.24
CA SER A 199 6.62 -3.58 8.15
C SER A 199 6.21 -4.84 8.91
N THR A 200 6.31 -6.01 8.25
CA THR A 200 6.05 -7.28 8.91
C THR A 200 7.13 -7.63 9.94
N ILE A 201 8.41 -7.36 9.65
CA ILE A 201 9.50 -7.50 10.64
C ILE A 201 9.24 -6.58 11.84
N PHE A 202 8.94 -5.30 11.58
CA PHE A 202 8.66 -4.32 12.63
C PHE A 202 7.50 -4.75 13.54
N LEU A 203 6.40 -5.24 12.95
CA LEU A 203 5.27 -5.81 13.69
C LEU A 203 5.67 -7.00 14.56
N LYS A 204 6.42 -7.95 13.98
CA LYS A 204 6.82 -9.17 14.68
C LYS A 204 7.69 -8.87 15.88
N GLU A 205 8.73 -8.06 15.68
CA GLU A 205 9.65 -7.69 16.75
C GLU A 205 8.97 -6.82 17.81
N GLY A 206 8.11 -5.88 17.40
CA GLY A 206 7.33 -5.05 18.34
C GLY A 206 6.37 -5.87 19.20
N ALA A 207 5.63 -6.80 18.58
CA ALA A 207 4.72 -7.69 19.30
C ALA A 207 5.47 -8.65 20.23
N ALA A 208 6.59 -9.22 19.78
CA ALA A 208 7.45 -10.09 20.61
C ALA A 208 8.07 -9.33 21.80
N PHE A 209 8.38 -8.05 21.64
CA PHE A 209 8.83 -7.16 22.72
C PHE A 209 7.72 -6.80 23.72
N GLY A 210 6.45 -7.02 23.36
CA GLY A 210 5.29 -6.68 24.20
C GLY A 210 4.75 -5.26 24.00
N LEU A 211 4.95 -4.68 22.81
CA LEU A 211 4.21 -3.49 22.40
C LEU A 211 2.76 -3.86 22.03
N CYS A 212 1.81 -3.00 22.38
CA CYS A 212 0.43 -3.12 21.92
C CYS A 212 0.26 -2.53 20.51
N LEU A 213 -0.90 -2.78 19.91
CA LEU A 213 -1.18 -2.36 18.54
C LEU A 213 -1.04 -0.84 18.35
N SER A 214 -1.55 -0.03 19.28
CA SER A 214 -1.44 1.43 19.21
C SER A 214 0.01 1.90 19.33
N GLU A 215 0.82 1.27 20.19
CA GLU A 215 2.24 1.63 20.33
C GLU A 215 3.02 1.39 19.02
N ILE A 216 2.78 0.25 18.36
CA ILE A 216 3.41 -0.05 17.06
C ILE A 216 2.93 0.92 15.99
N GLY A 217 1.61 1.16 15.90
CA GLY A 217 1.04 2.12 14.94
C GLY A 217 1.57 3.54 15.12
N GLU A 218 1.67 4.02 16.36
CA GLU A 218 2.21 5.35 16.67
C GLU A 218 3.68 5.51 16.29
N MET A 219 4.49 4.45 16.38
CA MET A 219 5.89 4.49 15.92
C MET A 219 5.98 4.54 14.38
N MET A 220 4.98 4.02 13.67
CA MET A 220 4.93 4.05 12.20
C MET A 220 4.39 5.38 11.65
N SER A 221 3.43 6.01 12.34
CA SER A 221 2.82 7.27 11.95
C SER A 221 3.64 8.49 12.37
N ARG A 222 3.59 9.55 11.57
CA ARG A 222 4.26 10.82 11.88
C ARG A 222 3.47 11.58 12.94
N GLN A 223 4.18 12.21 13.88
CA GLN A 223 3.54 13.04 14.89
C GLN A 223 3.14 14.39 14.29
N PHE A 224 1.87 14.77 14.46
CA PHE A 224 1.40 16.09 14.05
C PHE A 224 1.87 17.14 15.07
N THR A 225 3.02 17.78 14.81
CA THR A 225 3.60 18.78 15.73
C THR A 225 3.06 20.19 15.53
N GLY A 226 2.07 20.40 14.64
CA GLY A 226 1.54 21.73 14.30
C GLY A 226 2.57 22.65 13.62
N ARG A 227 3.78 22.14 13.36
CA ARG A 227 4.84 22.83 12.60
C ARG A 227 4.55 22.73 11.11
N LYS A 228 5.15 23.63 10.33
CA LYS A 228 4.99 23.66 8.86
C LYS A 228 5.72 22.53 8.13
N GLU A 229 6.68 21.88 8.79
CA GLU A 229 7.51 20.83 8.20
C GLU A 229 7.13 19.48 8.82
N GLU A 230 6.95 18.48 7.97
CA GLU A 230 6.71 17.10 8.40
C GLU A 230 7.98 16.54 9.03
N GLU A 231 7.86 15.92 10.21
CA GLU A 231 8.96 15.19 10.86
C GLU A 231 8.81 13.69 10.56
N PRO A 232 9.91 12.95 10.35
CA PRO A 232 9.86 11.51 10.10
C PRO A 232 9.30 10.75 11.31
N SER A 233 8.66 9.61 11.06
CA SER A 233 8.22 8.71 12.13
C SER A 233 9.40 7.97 12.78
N GLU A 234 9.18 7.33 13.93
CA GLU A 234 10.22 6.53 14.60
C GLU A 234 10.70 5.38 13.68
N LEU A 235 9.78 4.76 12.94
CA LEU A 235 10.12 3.76 11.91
C LEU A 235 11.01 4.35 10.80
N GLU A 236 10.69 5.54 10.31
CA GLU A 236 11.46 6.19 9.25
C GLU A 236 12.87 6.56 9.73
N LEU A 237 13.01 7.05 10.97
CA LEU A 237 14.31 7.33 11.59
C LEU A 237 15.19 6.07 11.68
N LEU A 238 14.63 4.95 12.12
CA LEU A 238 15.32 3.67 12.17
C LEU A 238 15.81 3.23 10.78
N CYS A 239 14.97 3.44 9.75
CA CYS A 239 15.34 3.15 8.38
C CYS A 239 16.45 4.09 7.88
N MET A 240 16.42 5.38 8.22
CA MET A 240 17.48 6.32 7.86
C MET A 240 18.82 5.93 8.49
N GLU A 241 18.81 5.52 9.76
CA GLU A 241 20.01 5.09 10.48
C GLU A 241 20.58 3.79 9.89
N ALA A 242 19.74 2.77 9.68
CA ALA A 242 20.17 1.52 9.06
C ALA A 242 20.73 1.75 7.64
N ARG A 243 20.10 2.62 6.85
CA ARG A 243 20.57 2.97 5.51
C ARG A 243 21.93 3.66 5.54
N LYS A 244 22.09 4.67 6.40
CA LYS A 244 23.37 5.38 6.55
C LYS A 244 24.50 4.41 6.94
N TRP A 245 24.21 3.44 7.80
CA TRP A 245 25.21 2.44 8.19
C TRP A 245 25.65 1.56 7.01
N VAL A 246 24.74 1.19 6.10
CA VAL A 246 25.09 0.43 4.88
C VAL A 246 25.96 1.27 3.96
N GLU A 247 25.59 2.54 3.73
CA GLU A 247 26.37 3.48 2.91
C GLU A 247 27.78 3.71 3.48
N ASP A 248 27.91 3.87 4.79
CA ASP A 248 29.20 4.03 5.47
C ASP A 248 30.05 2.75 5.33
N ARG A 249 29.44 1.55 5.43
CA ARG A 249 30.16 0.28 5.30
C ARG A 249 30.78 0.07 3.91
N GLU A 250 30.11 0.50 2.84
CA GLU A 250 30.65 0.39 1.48
C GLU A 250 31.85 1.31 1.26
N LEU A 251 31.91 2.47 1.91
CA LEU A 251 33.06 3.39 1.84
C LEU A 251 34.32 2.86 2.53
N PHE A 252 34.20 1.86 3.41
CA PHE A 252 35.32 1.26 4.14
C PHE A 252 35.83 -0.06 3.53
N LEU A 253 35.20 -0.58 2.48
CA LEU A 253 35.81 -1.62 1.67
C LEU A 253 36.82 -0.92 0.74
N PRO A 254 38.13 -1.18 0.86
CA PRO A 254 39.05 -0.72 -0.17
C PRO A 254 38.53 -1.27 -1.50
N GLU A 255 38.33 -0.40 -2.50
CA GLU A 255 38.44 -0.86 -3.88
C GLU A 255 39.68 -1.75 -3.89
N ALA A 256 39.52 -3.01 -4.26
CA ALA A 256 40.65 -3.85 -4.60
C ALA A 256 41.31 -3.15 -5.79
N GLY A 257 42.17 -2.20 -5.46
CA GLY A 257 43.04 -1.53 -6.38
C GLY A 257 43.73 -2.65 -7.13
N VAL A 258 43.58 -2.59 -8.43
CA VAL A 258 44.40 -3.35 -9.35
C VAL A 258 45.82 -2.90 -9.01
N GLU A 259 46.49 -3.65 -8.14
CA GLU A 259 47.92 -3.49 -7.93
C GLU A 259 48.54 -3.92 -9.26
N ASP A 260 49.03 -2.92 -9.99
CA ASP A 260 49.96 -3.12 -11.09
C ASP A 260 51.07 -4.04 -10.58
N ASP A 261 51.12 -5.25 -11.15
CA ASP A 261 52.28 -6.13 -11.07
C ASP A 261 53.47 -5.39 -11.70
N ASP A 262 54.28 -4.74 -10.87
CA ASP A 262 55.68 -4.45 -11.18
C ASP A 262 56.55 -5.02 -10.06
N ASP A 263 57.26 -6.08 -10.43
CA ASP A 263 58.30 -6.79 -9.70
C ASP A 263 59.35 -5.84 -9.07
N ASP A 264 59.59 -5.91 -7.75
CA ASP A 264 60.96 -5.95 -7.21
C ASP A 264 61.04 -6.43 -5.75
N PHE A 265 61.54 -7.65 -5.59
CA PHE A 265 62.60 -8.06 -4.65
C PHE A 265 62.73 -7.35 -3.27
N THR A 266 62.51 -8.08 -2.17
CA THR A 266 63.55 -8.35 -1.13
C THR A 266 63.04 -9.26 0.00
N GLN A 267 63.38 -10.54 -0.15
CA GLN A 267 63.90 -11.48 0.84
C GLN A 267 63.99 -11.02 2.32
N PHE A 268 63.19 -11.63 3.20
CA PHE A 268 63.60 -11.94 4.58
C PHE A 268 63.31 -13.41 4.87
N SER A 269 64.39 -14.16 5.10
CA SER A 269 64.42 -15.57 5.49
C SER A 269 64.02 -15.74 6.95
N LEU A 270 63.23 -16.79 7.26
CA LEU A 270 63.26 -17.44 8.56
C LEU A 270 62.87 -18.91 8.41
N ASP A 271 63.90 -19.76 8.41
CA ASP A 271 63.81 -21.21 8.37
C ASP A 271 63.23 -21.78 9.68
N GLY A 272 62.46 -22.85 9.54
CA GLY A 272 61.95 -23.67 10.64
C GLY A 272 61.22 -24.89 10.10
N GLU A 273 62.00 -25.94 9.82
CA GLU A 273 61.58 -27.30 9.47
C GLU A 273 60.61 -27.88 10.53
N ASP A 274 59.53 -28.57 10.14
CA ASP A 274 59.48 -30.04 10.13
C ASP A 274 58.07 -30.61 9.82
N ASP A 275 58.12 -31.67 9.01
CA ASP A 275 57.25 -32.83 8.84
C ASP A 275 55.74 -32.82 8.48
N SER A 276 55.52 -33.47 7.33
CA SER A 276 54.49 -34.47 6.98
C SER A 276 53.00 -34.18 7.19
N ASP A 277 52.26 -34.02 6.09
CA ASP A 277 51.54 -35.16 5.49
C ASP A 277 50.86 -34.77 4.18
N ALA A 278 51.05 -35.62 3.18
CA ALA A 278 50.52 -35.49 1.85
C ALA A 278 49.18 -36.26 1.69
N PHE A 279 48.37 -35.72 0.77
CA PHE A 279 47.56 -36.43 -0.21
C PHE A 279 46.02 -36.53 -0.02
N GLU A 280 45.39 -35.69 -0.84
CA GLU A 280 44.27 -35.97 -1.78
C GLU A 280 42.84 -36.21 -1.28
N SER A 281 42.05 -35.17 -1.52
CA SER A 281 40.63 -35.22 -1.86
C SER A 281 40.39 -35.88 -3.23
N PRO A 282 39.37 -36.75 -3.40
CA PRO A 282 38.90 -37.12 -4.72
C PRO A 282 37.77 -36.20 -5.20
N SER A 283 37.96 -35.76 -6.43
CA SER A 283 37.04 -35.03 -7.30
C SER A 283 35.80 -35.84 -7.70
N PHE A 284 34.66 -35.16 -7.69
CA PHE A 284 33.62 -35.16 -8.73
C PHE A 284 32.96 -36.48 -9.18
N SER A 285 31.65 -36.61 -8.92
CA SER A 285 30.73 -37.43 -9.73
C SER A 285 29.33 -36.81 -9.80
N ARG A 286 29.19 -35.94 -10.80
CA ARG A 286 28.07 -35.80 -11.75
C ARG A 286 26.87 -36.76 -11.52
N PHE A 287 25.73 -36.23 -11.07
CA PHE A 287 24.40 -36.83 -11.32
C PHE A 287 23.43 -35.76 -11.83
N GLY A 288 22.82 -36.04 -12.99
CA GLY A 288 21.98 -35.13 -13.74
C GLY A 288 20.55 -35.01 -13.21
N PRO A 289 19.79 -34.00 -13.67
CA PRO A 289 18.45 -33.72 -13.18
C PRO A 289 17.40 -34.59 -13.87
N MET A 290 16.48 -35.16 -13.08
CA MET A 290 15.27 -35.81 -13.57
C MET A 290 14.19 -34.76 -13.90
N LYS A 291 13.57 -34.93 -15.07
CA LYS A 291 12.45 -34.15 -15.59
C LYS A 291 11.20 -34.37 -14.74
N ALA A 292 10.49 -33.29 -14.42
CA ALA A 292 9.05 -33.33 -14.19
C ALA A 292 8.38 -32.25 -15.05
N SER A 293 7.34 -32.66 -15.77
CA SER A 293 6.64 -31.92 -16.80
C SER A 293 5.24 -31.62 -16.28
N HIS A 294 4.83 -30.37 -16.12
CA HIS A 294 3.43 -29.96 -16.23
C HIS A 294 3.35 -28.52 -16.78
N ARG A 295 2.48 -28.35 -17.79
CA ARG A 295 2.27 -27.16 -18.62
C ARG A 295 1.26 -26.22 -17.97
N ASN A 296 1.56 -24.92 -17.93
CA ASN A 296 0.57 -23.84 -17.81
C ASN A 296 0.39 -23.20 -19.20
N PRO A 297 -0.83 -23.05 -19.74
CA PRO A 297 -1.04 -22.58 -21.11
C PRO A 297 -1.56 -21.13 -21.14
N LEU A 298 -0.72 -20.13 -20.94
CA LEU A 298 -1.04 -18.73 -21.30
C LEU A 298 0.25 -17.96 -21.65
N SER A 299 0.81 -18.24 -22.82
CA SER A 299 1.80 -17.36 -23.46
C SER A 299 1.50 -17.26 -24.95
N LYS A 300 0.93 -16.12 -25.35
CA LYS A 300 1.01 -15.49 -26.67
C LYS A 300 0.06 -14.29 -26.69
N LEU A 301 0.61 -13.11 -26.43
CA LEU A 301 0.10 -11.90 -27.08
C LEU A 301 1.31 -11.31 -27.81
N ALA A 302 1.22 -11.29 -29.14
CA ALA A 302 2.16 -10.62 -29.99
C ALA A 302 1.88 -9.11 -29.92
N GLU A 303 2.93 -8.34 -29.68
CA GLU A 303 2.97 -6.91 -29.93
C GLU A 303 2.97 -6.73 -31.45
N CYS A 304 1.99 -5.99 -31.98
CA CYS A 304 2.03 -5.53 -33.37
C CYS A 304 2.58 -4.11 -33.35
N ASP A 305 3.86 -4.02 -33.73
CA ASP A 305 4.46 -2.84 -34.32
C ASP A 305 3.73 -2.54 -35.64
N GLU A 306 3.24 -1.32 -35.82
CA GLU A 306 2.95 -0.81 -37.17
C GLU A 306 3.96 0.29 -37.47
N GLU A 307 4.84 -0.02 -38.42
CA GLU A 307 5.78 0.88 -39.04
C GLU A 307 5.03 1.84 -39.98
N ASP A 308 5.41 3.11 -39.92
CA ASP A 308 5.02 4.16 -40.85
C ASP A 308 5.51 3.83 -42.26
N ASP A 309 4.62 3.89 -43.26
CA ASP A 309 5.02 4.03 -44.65
C ASP A 309 4.09 5.04 -45.35
N ASP A 310 4.67 6.17 -45.72
CA ASP A 310 4.11 7.21 -46.56
C ASP A 310 3.91 6.68 -48.00
N GLU A 311 2.78 7.00 -48.65
CA GLU A 311 2.80 7.43 -50.06
C GLU A 311 1.47 8.07 -50.57
N LYS A 312 1.62 9.35 -50.94
CA LYS A 312 1.13 10.10 -52.13
C LYS A 312 -0.37 10.22 -52.48
N GLU A 313 -0.76 11.50 -52.56
CA GLU A 313 -1.99 12.06 -53.12
C GLU A 313 -2.28 11.70 -54.60
N MET A 314 -3.56 11.63 -54.96
CA MET A 314 -4.09 12.22 -56.21
C MET A 314 -5.56 12.70 -56.05
N VAL A 315 -5.79 13.87 -56.63
CA VAL A 315 -7.02 14.71 -56.65
C VAL A 315 -8.04 14.25 -57.71
N LYS A 316 -9.35 14.42 -57.43
CA LYS A 316 -10.48 14.84 -58.31
C LYS A 316 -11.82 14.60 -57.57
N ASP A 317 -12.60 15.59 -57.18
CA ASP A 317 -13.45 16.57 -57.92
C ASP A 317 -14.85 16.06 -58.31
N ASP A 318 -15.82 16.94 -58.01
CA ASP A 318 -17.20 17.11 -58.49
C ASP A 318 -18.45 16.33 -57.99
N SER A 319 -19.38 17.16 -57.51
CA SER A 319 -20.82 17.25 -57.84
C SER A 319 -21.91 16.59 -56.96
N ASP A 320 -22.54 17.44 -56.14
CA ASP A 320 -23.98 17.49 -55.81
C ASP A 320 -24.81 17.86 -57.08
N PRO A 321 -26.17 17.76 -57.21
CA PRO A 321 -27.15 18.16 -56.16
C PRO A 321 -28.62 17.58 -56.22
N LEU A 322 -29.47 18.03 -55.26
CA LEU A 322 -30.97 18.12 -55.22
C LEU A 322 -31.78 16.81 -54.99
N ASN A 323 -32.92 16.74 -54.28
CA ASN A 323 -33.97 17.72 -53.95
C ASN A 323 -34.94 17.20 -52.84
N ALA A 324 -35.74 18.13 -52.28
CA ALA A 324 -37.08 17.98 -51.67
C ALA A 324 -37.26 17.74 -50.14
N LYS A 325 -37.50 18.86 -49.44
CA LYS A 325 -38.44 19.06 -48.29
C LYS A 325 -39.88 19.28 -48.87
N PRO A 326 -41.01 19.49 -48.12
CA PRO A 326 -41.11 20.03 -46.75
C PRO A 326 -42.32 19.60 -45.88
N TYR A 327 -42.40 20.25 -44.71
CA TYR A 327 -43.56 20.70 -43.89
C TYR A 327 -43.30 20.38 -42.40
N HIS A 328 -43.63 21.19 -41.39
CA HIS A 328 -43.74 22.63 -41.14
C HIS A 328 -44.11 22.73 -39.64
N GLY A 329 -43.69 23.79 -38.94
CA GLY A 329 -44.19 24.10 -37.59
C GLY A 329 -43.18 24.73 -36.64
N GLY A 330 -42.92 26.03 -36.80
CA GLY A 330 -42.07 26.83 -35.89
C GLY A 330 -42.77 27.20 -34.56
N ILE A 331 -42.03 27.35 -33.44
CA ILE A 331 -41.28 28.56 -32.96
C ILE A 331 -42.22 29.52 -32.14
N PRO A 332 -41.80 30.36 -31.15
CA PRO A 332 -40.50 30.60 -30.45
C PRO A 332 -40.52 30.75 -28.90
N LYS A 333 -39.31 30.59 -28.30
CA LYS A 333 -38.55 31.44 -27.34
C LYS A 333 -39.28 32.31 -26.29
N THR A 334 -38.72 32.35 -25.07
CA THR A 334 -38.15 33.59 -24.46
C THR A 334 -37.14 33.29 -23.34
N LYS A 335 -36.05 34.07 -23.33
CA LYS A 335 -35.09 34.25 -22.24
C LYS A 335 -35.60 35.40 -21.36
N SER A 336 -35.48 35.31 -20.04
CA SER A 336 -35.44 36.49 -19.18
C SER A 336 -34.42 36.32 -18.06
N LYS A 337 -33.39 37.18 -18.11
CA LYS A 337 -32.53 37.55 -16.99
C LYS A 337 -33.32 38.47 -16.06
N VAL A 338 -33.25 38.24 -14.76
CA VAL A 338 -33.57 39.29 -13.77
C VAL A 338 -32.45 39.35 -12.75
N ALA A 339 -31.78 40.49 -12.72
CA ALA A 339 -30.88 40.90 -11.66
C ALA A 339 -31.71 41.58 -10.57
N ALA A 340 -31.48 41.21 -9.31
CA ALA A 340 -31.96 41.97 -8.15
C ALA A 340 -30.81 42.05 -7.13
N LYS A 341 -30.22 43.25 -7.03
CA LYS A 341 -29.40 43.65 -5.89
C LYS A 341 -30.34 44.12 -4.79
N THR A 342 -30.22 43.54 -3.59
CA THR A 342 -30.66 44.18 -2.35
C THR A 342 -29.59 43.93 -1.30
N ASN A 343 -29.02 45.01 -0.78
CA ASN A 343 -28.11 45.02 0.35
C ASN A 343 -28.94 44.96 1.63
N TYR A 344 -28.65 44.00 2.51
CA TYR A 344 -28.99 44.12 3.92
C TYR A 344 -27.85 43.51 4.74
N SER A 345 -27.31 44.34 5.64
CA SER A 345 -26.30 44.04 6.64
C SER A 345 -26.89 43.19 7.75
N GLY A 346 -26.23 42.07 8.07
CA GLY A 346 -26.51 41.25 9.26
C GLY A 346 -25.37 40.26 9.47
N GLU A 347 -24.65 40.41 10.58
CA GLU A 347 -23.63 39.48 11.05
C GLU A 347 -24.27 38.11 11.34
N GLY A 348 -23.69 37.05 10.77
CA GLY A 348 -24.14 35.68 10.96
C GLY A 348 -23.04 34.69 10.59
N SER A 349 -22.60 33.94 11.59
CA SER A 349 -21.60 32.87 11.55
C SER A 349 -21.78 31.92 10.36
N MET A 350 -20.73 31.76 9.55
CA MET A 350 -20.75 30.91 8.36
C MET A 350 -19.95 29.62 8.64
N TYR A 351 -20.66 28.55 9.00
CA TYR A 351 -20.19 27.18 8.81
C TYR A 351 -20.16 26.92 7.30
N GLN A 352 -18.98 27.01 6.69
CA GLN A 352 -18.78 26.56 5.32
C GLN A 352 -18.60 25.04 5.30
N SER A 353 -19.72 24.35 5.01
CA SER A 353 -19.72 23.04 4.37
C SER A 353 -19.08 23.19 2.98
N GLY A 354 -17.76 23.04 2.91
CA GLY A 354 -17.02 23.07 1.66
C GLY A 354 -17.08 21.69 0.98
N SER A 355 -17.88 21.57 -0.08
CA SER A 355 -17.73 20.48 -1.05
C SER A 355 -16.38 20.69 -1.76
N ARG A 356 -15.35 19.95 -1.33
CA ARG A 356 -14.03 19.99 -2.00
C ARG A 356 -14.09 19.17 -3.27
N SER A 357 -13.69 19.81 -4.37
CA SER A 357 -13.54 19.19 -5.69
C SER A 357 -12.44 18.12 -5.65
N ALA A 358 -12.66 16.96 -6.28
CA ALA A 358 -11.74 15.82 -6.36
C ALA A 358 -10.39 16.11 -7.07
N ASN A 359 -10.10 17.37 -7.39
CA ASN A 359 -8.89 17.83 -8.07
C ASN A 359 -7.95 18.67 -7.19
N GLU A 360 -8.27 18.92 -5.92
CA GLU A 360 -7.28 19.48 -4.98
C GLU A 360 -6.31 18.38 -4.54
N MET A 361 -5.19 18.24 -5.26
CA MET A 361 -4.09 17.39 -4.80
C MET A 361 -3.54 17.97 -3.49
N LEU A 362 -3.59 17.18 -2.43
CA LEU A 362 -2.95 17.51 -1.16
C LEU A 362 -1.45 17.79 -1.38
N PRO A 363 -0.83 18.68 -0.58
CA PRO A 363 0.61 18.89 -0.62
C PRO A 363 1.34 17.54 -0.49
N PRO A 364 2.46 17.35 -1.20
CA PRO A 364 3.17 16.08 -1.18
C PRO A 364 3.69 15.80 0.22
N SER A 365 3.32 14.65 0.79
CA SER A 365 3.99 14.13 1.97
C SER A 365 5.45 13.83 1.62
N ALA A 366 6.38 14.24 2.50
CA ALA A 366 7.80 13.99 2.28
C ALA A 366 8.07 12.48 2.31
N SER A 367 9.02 11.98 1.51
CA SER A 367 9.57 10.63 1.67
C SER A 367 11.01 10.76 2.14
N PHE A 368 11.29 10.22 3.33
CA PHE A 368 12.60 10.35 3.97
C PHE A 368 13.57 9.24 3.59
N VAL A 369 13.04 8.06 3.23
CA VAL A 369 13.84 6.88 2.88
C VAL A 369 13.29 6.22 1.62
N LYS A 370 14.16 6.01 0.62
CA LYS A 370 13.88 5.12 -0.50
C LYS A 370 14.37 3.72 -0.15
N LEU A 371 13.54 2.70 -0.38
CA LEU A 371 13.94 1.32 -0.16
C LEU A 371 14.26 0.62 -1.48
N SER A 372 13.98 1.22 -2.63
CA SER A 372 13.98 0.56 -3.94
C SER A 372 15.34 0.50 -4.63
N ASP A 373 16.26 1.39 -4.27
CA ASP A 373 17.56 1.60 -4.89
C ASP A 373 18.64 0.61 -4.41
N MET A 374 18.51 0.08 -3.20
CA MET A 374 19.47 -0.91 -2.68
C MET A 374 19.53 -2.18 -3.57
N GLY A 375 20.72 -2.71 -3.79
CA GLY A 375 21.02 -4.04 -4.30
C GLY A 375 20.51 -5.15 -3.38
N SER A 376 20.80 -6.40 -3.71
CA SER A 376 20.38 -7.55 -2.89
C SER A 376 21.19 -7.65 -1.60
N GLU A 377 22.52 -7.49 -1.68
CA GLU A 377 23.41 -7.55 -0.52
C GLU A 377 23.22 -6.36 0.42
N GLU A 378 23.13 -5.14 -0.12
CA GLU A 378 22.79 -3.93 0.63
C GLU A 378 21.46 -4.07 1.36
N TRP A 379 20.45 -4.65 0.72
CA TRP A 379 19.14 -4.85 1.34
C TRP A 379 19.17 -5.84 2.50
N THR A 380 19.95 -6.93 2.38
CA THR A 380 20.16 -7.85 3.50
C THR A 380 20.88 -7.17 4.65
N ALA A 381 21.98 -6.45 4.37
CA ALA A 381 22.72 -5.70 5.37
C ALA A 381 21.85 -4.63 6.06
N PHE A 382 21.00 -3.96 5.29
CA PHE A 382 20.02 -3.00 5.80
C PHE A 382 19.02 -3.66 6.76
N LEU A 383 18.46 -4.81 6.41
CA LEU A 383 17.49 -5.52 7.26
C LEU A 383 18.13 -6.05 8.55
N ASP A 384 19.37 -6.53 8.48
CA ASP A 384 20.12 -6.98 9.65
C ASP A 384 20.35 -5.80 10.61
N LYS A 385 20.82 -4.67 10.07
CA LYS A 385 21.05 -3.47 10.87
C LYS A 385 19.76 -2.89 11.42
N PHE A 386 18.70 -2.86 10.62
CA PHE A 386 17.38 -2.41 11.06
C PHE A 386 16.88 -3.22 12.25
N GLN A 387 16.95 -4.55 12.18
CA GLN A 387 16.56 -5.44 13.29
C GLN A 387 17.42 -5.24 14.54
N GLU A 388 18.72 -5.00 14.38
CA GLU A 388 19.64 -4.71 15.50
C GLU A 388 19.22 -3.43 16.27
N LEU A 389 18.67 -2.43 15.58
CA LEU A 389 18.24 -1.16 16.18
C LEU A 389 16.88 -1.24 16.92
N LEU A 390 16.06 -2.26 16.65
CA LEU A 390 14.69 -2.33 17.18
C LEU A 390 14.61 -2.43 18.72
N PRO A 391 15.39 -3.29 19.41
CA PRO A 391 15.24 -3.45 20.86
C PRO A 391 15.47 -2.16 21.64
N SER A 392 16.47 -1.36 21.25
CA SER A 392 16.78 -0.09 21.91
C SER A 392 15.69 0.95 21.67
N ALA A 393 15.15 1.02 20.45
CA ALA A 393 14.03 1.89 20.11
C ALA A 393 12.75 1.52 20.89
N PHE A 394 12.41 0.23 20.96
CA PHE A 394 11.24 -0.24 21.72
C PHE A 394 11.39 0.01 23.23
N GLN A 395 12.60 -0.14 23.77
CA GLN A 395 12.88 0.20 25.16
C GLN A 395 12.70 1.70 25.40
N ALA A 396 13.27 2.56 24.54
CA ALA A 396 13.09 4.01 24.64
C ALA A 396 11.61 4.41 24.59
N ARG A 397 10.83 3.76 23.71
CA ARG A 397 9.39 3.95 23.58
C ARG A 397 8.64 3.62 24.88
N LYS A 398 8.89 2.45 25.48
CA LYS A 398 8.27 2.06 26.77
C LYS A 398 8.64 3.04 27.89
N HIS A 399 9.88 3.52 27.93
CA HIS A 399 10.29 4.52 28.92
C HIS A 399 9.59 5.87 28.73
N ALA A 400 9.44 6.34 27.48
CA ALA A 400 8.72 7.56 27.17
C ALA A 400 7.22 7.46 27.53
N ALA A 401 6.58 6.33 27.21
CA ALA A 401 5.17 6.07 27.57
C ALA A 401 4.95 5.98 29.09
N GLY A 402 5.93 5.46 29.84
CA GLY A 402 5.90 5.41 31.31
C GLY A 402 6.17 6.75 32.01
N ALA A 403 6.78 7.71 31.33
CA ALA A 403 7.16 9.03 31.87
C ALA A 403 6.19 10.16 31.48
N GLY A 404 5.26 9.93 30.54
CA GLY A 404 4.22 10.87 30.15
C GLY A 404 3.03 10.91 31.12
N PRO A 405 2.24 12.00 31.15
CA PRO A 405 0.98 12.00 31.88
C PRO A 405 0.10 10.89 31.31
N ARG A 406 -0.34 9.96 32.17
CA ARG A 406 -1.32 8.92 31.82
C ARG A 406 -2.43 9.54 30.97
N PRO A 407 -2.90 8.89 29.88
CA PRO A 407 -4.02 9.41 29.13
C PRO A 407 -5.13 9.71 30.13
N LEU A 408 -5.60 10.97 30.14
CA LEU A 408 -6.69 11.37 31.01
C LEU A 408 -7.80 10.34 30.83
N GLN A 409 -8.10 9.58 31.89
CA GLN A 409 -9.39 8.94 32.00
C GLN A 409 -10.41 10.03 31.71
N ARG A 410 -11.06 9.97 30.54
CA ARG A 410 -12.31 10.69 30.35
C ARG A 410 -13.24 10.14 31.41
N LEU A 411 -13.36 10.86 32.52
CA LEU A 411 -14.46 10.73 33.45
C LEU A 411 -15.70 11.00 32.63
N GLY A 412 -16.29 9.93 32.09
CA GLY A 412 -17.63 9.98 31.53
C GLY A 412 -18.55 10.46 32.64
N THR A 413 -19.10 11.65 32.47
CA THR A 413 -20.26 12.08 33.25
C THR A 413 -21.38 11.11 32.93
N SER A 414 -21.65 10.18 33.85
CA SER A 414 -22.83 9.34 33.87
C SER A 414 -24.07 10.23 33.76
N CYS A 415 -24.69 10.30 32.59
CA CYS A 415 -26.09 10.72 32.49
C CYS A 415 -26.94 9.60 33.12
N GLN A 416 -27.48 9.86 34.30
CA GLN A 416 -28.58 9.07 34.84
C GLN A 416 -29.80 9.29 33.93
N PHE A 417 -30.37 8.19 33.42
CA PHE A 417 -31.71 8.16 32.84
C PHE A 417 -32.73 7.74 33.88
#